data_AF-A0AAE1UMH6-F1
#
_entry.id   AF-A0AAE1UMH6-F1
#
_cell.length_a   1.000
_cell.length_b   1.000
_cell.length_c   1.000
_cell.angle_alpha   90.00
_cell.angle_beta   90.00
_cell.angle_gamma   90.00
#
_symmetry.space_group_name_H-M   'P 1'
#
loop_
_entity.id
_entity.type
_entity.pdbx_description
1 polymer ?
#
loop_
_entity_poly.entity_id
_entity_poly.type
_entity_poly.pdbx_seq_one_letter_code
_entity_poly.pdbx_strand_id
1 'polypeptide(L)'
;MAKVHIVNVVVLDNPSPFSNPFQFEITFECIEDLKEDLEWRIIYVGSAESEEYDQILDTVYVGPVPEGRHMFVFQADPPNSSKIPKEDAVGVTVLLLTCSYRSNEFIRIGYYVNNEYTDP
;
A
#
# COMPACT_ATOMS: atom_id res chain seq x y z
N MET A 1 -0.47 12.50 -20.83
CA MET A 1 -1.55 12.13 -19.90
C MET A 1 -1.15 10.82 -19.25
N ALA A 2 -1.41 10.61 -17.96
CA ALA A 2 -1.15 9.31 -17.32
C ALA A 2 -2.02 8.24 -18.00
N LYS A 3 -1.51 7.01 -18.13
CA LYS A 3 -2.24 5.92 -18.81
C LYS A 3 -3.08 5.07 -17.87
N VAL A 4 -2.78 5.16 -16.58
CA VAL A 4 -3.44 4.42 -15.52
C VAL A 4 -3.96 5.41 -14.50
N HIS A 5 -5.20 5.22 -14.09
CA HIS A 5 -5.90 6.06 -13.13
C HIS A 5 -6.53 5.19 -12.04
N ILE A 6 -6.37 5.60 -10.78
CA ILE A 6 -7.09 4.99 -9.67
C ILE A 6 -8.55 5.41 -9.76
N VAL A 7 -9.45 4.43 -9.75
CA VAL A 7 -10.89 4.67 -9.66
C VAL A 7 -11.35 4.60 -8.20
N ASN A 8 -10.88 3.58 -7.46
CA ASN A 8 -11.22 3.41 -6.05
C ASN A 8 -10.17 2.54 -5.33
N VAL A 9 -10.03 2.74 -4.02
CA VAL A 9 -9.28 1.84 -3.14
C VAL A 9 -10.10 1.64 -1.87
N VAL A 10 -10.55 0.40 -1.66
CA VAL A 10 -11.31 0.02 -0.46
C VAL A 10 -10.37 -0.67 0.51
N VAL A 11 -10.28 -0.15 1.74
CA VAL A 11 -9.57 -0.80 2.84
C VAL A 11 -10.49 -1.87 3.42
N LEU A 12 -10.07 -3.13 3.34
CA LEU A 12 -10.82 -4.27 3.87
C LEU A 12 -10.37 -4.57 5.30
N ASP A 13 -11.26 -5.19 6.08
CA ASP A 13 -10.97 -5.67 7.44
C ASP A 13 -10.34 -4.60 8.36
N ASN A 14 -11.01 -3.44 8.45
CA ASN A 14 -10.56 -2.29 9.25
C ASN A 14 -11.71 -1.77 10.14
N PRO A 15 -11.47 -1.51 11.45
CA PRO A 15 -10.21 -1.71 12.19
C PRO A 15 -9.89 -3.19 12.45
N SER A 16 -8.62 -3.52 12.62
CA SER A 16 -8.15 -4.89 12.89
C SER A 16 -6.90 -4.92 13.79
N PRO A 17 -6.52 -6.09 14.35
CA PRO A 17 -5.31 -6.23 15.14
C PRO A 17 -4.04 -5.84 14.34
N PHE A 18 -3.04 -5.27 15.01
CA PHE A 18 -1.77 -4.89 14.38
C PHE A 18 -1.07 -6.04 13.61
N SER A 19 -1.24 -7.27 14.08
CA SER A 19 -0.66 -8.47 13.46
C SER A 19 -1.48 -9.01 12.29
N ASN A 20 -2.58 -8.36 11.91
CA ASN A 20 -3.42 -8.79 10.80
C ASN A 20 -2.85 -8.30 9.46
N PRO A 21 -2.97 -9.06 8.37
CA PRO A 21 -2.56 -8.59 7.05
C PRO A 21 -3.35 -7.35 6.62
N PHE A 22 -2.66 -6.40 5.99
CA PHE A 22 -3.32 -5.32 5.28
C PHE A 22 -3.99 -5.85 4.02
N GLN A 23 -5.20 -5.36 3.72
CA GLN A 23 -5.98 -5.79 2.56
C GLN A 23 -6.60 -4.59 1.85
N PHE A 24 -6.28 -4.43 0.57
CA PHE A 24 -6.82 -3.37 -0.28
C PHE A 24 -7.50 -3.97 -1.49
N GLU A 25 -8.78 -3.64 -1.72
CA GLU A 25 -9.41 -3.85 -3.02
C GLU A 25 -9.13 -2.61 -3.88
N ILE A 26 -8.29 -2.78 -4.89
CA ILE A 26 -7.83 -1.70 -5.76
C ILE A 26 -8.58 -1.79 -7.07
N THR A 27 -9.25 -0.71 -7.46
CA THR A 27 -9.87 -0.57 -8.78
C THR A 27 -9.16 0.54 -9.55
N PHE A 28 -8.65 0.23 -10.74
CA PHE A 28 -7.98 1.19 -11.61
C PHE A 28 -8.45 1.05 -13.06
N GLU A 29 -8.26 2.10 -13.84
CA GLU A 29 -8.59 2.15 -15.26
C GLU A 29 -7.32 2.40 -16.07
N CYS A 30 -7.14 1.62 -17.12
CA CYS A 30 -6.06 1.75 -18.08
C CYS A 30 -6.63 2.25 -19.41
N ILE A 31 -6.09 3.33 -19.96
CA ILE A 31 -6.61 3.97 -21.19
C ILE A 31 -6.09 3.34 -22.48
N GLU A 32 -5.08 2.46 -22.39
CA GLU A 32 -4.52 1.70 -23.51
C GLU A 32 -3.77 0.48 -22.97
N ASP A 33 -3.44 -0.48 -23.83
CA ASP A 33 -2.68 -1.67 -23.44
C ASP A 33 -1.26 -1.33 -22.94
N LEU A 34 -0.92 -1.79 -21.72
CA LEU A 34 0.43 -1.76 -21.19
C LEU A 34 1.13 -3.09 -21.44
N LYS A 35 2.33 -3.01 -22.03
CA LYS A 35 3.14 -4.18 -22.39
C LYS A 35 3.93 -4.77 -21.23
N GLU A 36 4.22 -3.95 -20.23
CA GLU A 36 4.99 -4.34 -19.04
C GLU A 36 4.09 -4.28 -17.81
N ASP A 37 4.58 -4.85 -16.72
CA ASP A 37 3.80 -4.97 -15.51
C ASP A 37 3.76 -3.64 -14.75
N LEU A 38 2.62 -3.37 -14.11
CA LEU A 38 2.52 -2.42 -13.03
C LEU A 38 3.10 -3.03 -11.77
N GLU A 39 3.99 -2.31 -11.10
CA GLU A 39 4.57 -2.71 -9.83
C GLU A 39 3.85 -1.98 -8.70
N TRP A 40 3.12 -2.72 -7.87
CA TRP A 40 2.41 -2.21 -6.71
C TRP A 40 3.17 -2.57 -5.44
N ARG A 41 3.31 -1.60 -4.53
CA ARG A 41 3.93 -1.83 -3.21
C ARG A 41 3.06 -1.31 -2.09
N ILE A 42 3.03 -2.04 -0.98
CA ILE A 42 2.54 -1.55 0.30
C ILE A 42 3.76 -1.25 1.16
N ILE A 43 3.84 -0.03 1.67
CA ILE A 43 4.97 0.46 2.48
C ILE A 43 4.42 0.99 3.79
N TYR A 44 4.90 0.45 4.91
CA TYR A 44 4.57 0.94 6.24
C TYR A 44 5.67 1.90 6.70
N VAL A 45 5.30 3.12 7.08
CA VAL A 45 6.24 4.11 7.62
C VAL A 45 6.50 3.76 9.08
N GLY A 46 7.71 3.30 9.37
CA GLY A 46 8.09 2.85 10.71
C GLY A 46 8.34 4.00 11.68
N SER A 47 8.75 5.18 11.17
CA SER A 47 8.97 6.39 11.96
C SER A 47 8.70 7.61 11.10
N ALA A 48 8.06 8.64 11.66
CA ALA A 48 7.84 9.89 10.95
C ALA A 48 9.13 10.70 10.75
N GLU A 49 10.19 10.39 11.51
CA GLU A 49 11.44 11.14 11.50
C GLU A 49 12.47 10.61 10.49
N SER A 50 12.32 9.36 10.02
CA SER A 50 13.31 8.73 9.15
C SER A 50 12.72 7.62 8.27
N GLU A 51 13.00 7.70 6.97
CA GLU A 51 12.67 6.67 5.98
C GLU A 51 13.47 5.36 6.18
N GLU A 52 14.51 5.36 7.04
CA GLU A 52 15.29 4.15 7.35
C GLU A 52 14.45 3.05 8.00
N TYR A 53 13.32 3.43 8.61
CA TYR A 53 12.39 2.51 9.25
C TYR A 53 11.23 2.10 8.33
N ASP A 54 11.19 2.58 7.09
CA ASP A 54 10.17 2.20 6.13
C ASP A 54 10.30 0.73 5.76
N GLN A 55 9.18 0.03 5.82
CA GLN A 55 9.11 -1.40 5.52
C GLN A 55 8.22 -1.60 4.30
N ILE A 56 8.82 -2.06 3.20
CA ILE A 56 8.07 -2.63 2.08
C ILE A 56 7.48 -3.95 2.59
N LEU A 57 6.17 -3.98 2.77
CA LEU A 57 5.46 -5.15 3.29
C LEU A 57 5.33 -6.23 2.21
N ASP A 58 4.96 -5.81 1.00
CA ASP A 58 4.93 -6.69 -0.17
C ASP A 58 5.05 -5.89 -1.47
N THR A 59 5.40 -6.58 -2.56
CA THR A 59 5.46 -6.07 -3.93
C THR A 59 4.80 -7.04 -4.89
N VAL A 60 3.79 -6.59 -5.63
CA VAL A 60 3.10 -7.40 -6.63
C VAL A 60 3.20 -6.78 -8.02
N TYR A 61 3.32 -7.64 -9.02
CA TYR A 61 3.38 -7.27 -10.42
C TYR A 61 2.07 -7.64 -11.10
N VAL A 62 1.43 -6.66 -11.74
CA VAL A 62 0.18 -6.83 -12.47
C VAL A 62 0.41 -6.50 -13.92
N GLY A 63 0.50 -7.52 -14.77
CA GLY A 63 0.57 -7.31 -16.21
C GLY A 63 0.76 -8.60 -17.04
N PRO A 64 0.80 -8.46 -18.37
CA PRO A 64 0.52 -7.23 -19.12
C PRO A 64 -0.93 -6.76 -18.89
N VAL A 65 -1.19 -5.45 -18.98
CA VAL A 65 -2.47 -4.84 -18.57
C VAL A 65 -3.24 -4.36 -19.80
N PRO A 66 -4.37 -4.99 -20.16
CA PRO A 66 -5.21 -4.52 -21.26
C PRO A 66 -5.85 -3.15 -20.98
N GLU A 67 -6.28 -2.45 -22.02
CA GLU A 67 -7.19 -1.31 -21.90
C GLU A 67 -8.47 -1.70 -21.14
N GLY A 68 -8.95 -0.79 -20.28
CA GLY A 68 -10.20 -0.93 -19.55
C GLY A 68 -10.03 -0.85 -18.04
N ARG A 69 -11.09 -1.24 -17.33
CA ARG A 69 -11.17 -1.17 -15.87
C ARG A 69 -10.84 -2.52 -15.24
N HIS A 70 -9.94 -2.50 -14.27
CA HIS A 70 -9.42 -3.66 -13.58
C HIS A 70 -9.63 -3.53 -12.08
N MET A 71 -9.76 -4.67 -11.42
CA MET A 71 -9.90 -4.76 -9.97
C MET A 71 -9.14 -5.98 -9.46
N PHE A 72 -8.42 -5.83 -8.36
CA PHE A 72 -7.80 -6.93 -7.65
C PHE A 72 -7.68 -6.63 -6.17
N VAL A 73 -7.49 -7.68 -5.36
CA VAL A 73 -7.21 -7.55 -3.92
C VAL A 73 -5.71 -7.70 -3.73
N PHE A 74 -5.10 -6.70 -3.10
CA PHE A 74 -3.70 -6.72 -2.67
C PHE A 74 -3.64 -6.91 -1.16
N GLN A 75 -3.09 -8.04 -0.74
CA GLN A 75 -2.86 -8.38 0.66
C GLN A 75 -1.36 -8.39 0.96
N ALA A 76 -0.95 -7.86 2.11
CA ALA A 76 0.42 -7.93 2.60
C ALA A 76 0.45 -8.24 4.10
N ASP A 77 1.45 -9.03 4.51
CA ASP A 77 1.71 -9.31 5.93
C ASP A 77 2.01 -8.01 6.71
N PRO A 78 1.73 -7.96 8.03
CA PRO A 78 1.99 -6.78 8.85
C PRO A 78 3.49 -6.43 8.92
N PRO A 79 3.85 -5.18 9.27
CA PRO A 79 5.24 -4.80 9.47
C PRO A 79 5.90 -5.61 10.58
N ASN A 80 7.22 -5.76 10.49
CA ASN A 80 8.01 -6.33 11.58
C ASN A 80 8.11 -5.31 12.72
N SER A 81 7.41 -5.58 13.82
CA SER A 81 7.38 -4.71 15.01
C SER A 81 8.75 -4.51 15.67
N SER A 82 9.69 -5.45 15.49
CA SER A 82 11.05 -5.31 16.04
C SER A 82 11.89 -4.26 15.32
N LYS A 83 11.45 -3.79 14.14
CA LYS A 83 12.10 -2.73 13.36
C LYS A 83 11.45 -1.36 13.56
N ILE A 84 10.40 -1.26 14.38
CA ILE A 84 9.71 0.00 14.65
C ILE A 84 10.28 0.58 15.95
N PRO A 85 10.69 1.86 15.98
CA PRO A 85 11.05 2.54 17.22
C PRO A 85 9.91 2.45 18.25
N LYS A 86 10.23 2.24 19.53
CA LYS A 86 9.20 1.97 20.55
C LYS A 86 8.27 3.16 20.76
N GLU A 87 8.81 4.35 20.62
CA GLU A 87 8.14 5.64 20.67
C GLU A 87 7.15 5.85 19.52
N ASP A 88 7.38 5.21 18.37
CA ASP A 88 6.55 5.32 17.16
C ASP A 88 5.57 4.14 17.00
N ALA A 89 5.64 3.13 17.88
CA ALA A 89 4.83 1.93 17.78
C ALA A 89 3.33 2.18 18.06
N VAL A 90 3.02 3.18 18.90
CA VAL A 90 1.66 3.54 19.31
C VAL A 90 1.36 4.97 18.87
N GLY A 91 0.14 5.20 18.40
CA GLY A 91 -0.29 6.48 17.84
C GLY A 91 -0.38 6.45 16.31
N VAL A 92 -0.27 7.63 15.71
CA VAL A 92 -0.50 7.82 14.28
C VAL A 92 0.79 7.62 13.48
N THR A 93 0.72 6.79 12.45
CA THR A 93 1.72 6.67 11.40
C THR A 93 1.06 6.69 10.01
N VAL A 94 1.83 6.43 8.95
CA VAL A 94 1.39 6.41 7.56
C VAL A 94 1.65 5.06 6.92
N LEU A 95 0.71 4.61 6.10
CA LEU A 95 0.89 3.51 5.17
C LEU A 95 0.72 4.02 3.74
N LEU A 96 1.68 3.69 2.88
CA LEU A 96 1.73 4.12 1.49
C LEU A 96 1.43 2.92 0.57
N LEU A 97 0.45 3.10 -0.32
CA LEU A 97 0.22 2.24 -1.46
C LEU A 97 0.77 2.96 -2.71
N THR A 98 1.81 2.41 -3.33
CA THR A 98 2.44 2.99 -4.51
C THR A 98 2.25 2.12 -5.74
N CYS A 99 2.21 2.74 -6.92
CA CYS A 99 2.22 2.06 -8.20
C CYS A 99 3.27 2.69 -9.11
N SER A 100 4.09 1.82 -9.71
CA SER A 100 5.16 2.18 -10.64
C SER A 100 4.97 1.47 -11.97
N TYR A 101 5.36 2.13 -13.05
CA TYR A 101 5.47 1.52 -14.37
C TYR A 101 6.88 1.78 -14.89
N ARG A 102 7.60 0.72 -15.29
CA ARG A 102 9.02 0.82 -15.71
C ARG A 102 9.88 1.52 -14.67
N SER A 103 9.73 1.13 -13.40
CA SER A 103 10.45 1.70 -12.25
C SER A 103 10.23 3.20 -11.99
N ASN A 104 9.23 3.81 -12.66
CA ASN A 104 8.83 5.19 -12.39
C ASN A 104 7.51 5.17 -11.61
N GLU A 105 7.56 5.60 -10.36
CA GLU A 105 6.37 5.76 -9.53
C GLU A 105 5.49 6.87 -10.09
N PHE A 106 4.20 6.61 -10.25
CA PHE A 106 3.24 7.58 -10.77
C PHE A 106 1.95 7.68 -9.95
N ILE A 107 1.72 6.76 -9.01
CA ILE A 107 0.65 6.83 -8.01
C ILE A 107 1.26 6.60 -6.62
N ARG A 108 0.85 7.43 -5.67
CA ARG A 108 1.12 7.29 -4.24
C ARG A 108 -0.13 7.66 -3.46
N ILE A 109 -0.71 6.70 -2.74
CA ILE A 109 -1.86 6.88 -1.86
C ILE A 109 -1.39 6.67 -0.43
N GLY A 110 -1.56 7.68 0.42
CA GLY A 110 -1.21 7.62 1.84
C GLY A 110 -2.44 7.50 2.72
N TYR A 111 -2.43 6.54 3.64
CA TYR A 111 -3.42 6.40 4.71
C TYR A 111 -2.76 6.72 6.05
N TYR A 112 -3.44 7.50 6.89
CA TYR A 112 -3.11 7.55 8.31
C TYR A 112 -3.57 6.25 8.97
N VAL A 113 -2.67 5.62 9.73
CA VAL A 113 -2.94 4.43 10.53
C VAL A 113 -2.75 4.83 11.98
N ASN A 114 -3.77 4.58 12.81
CA ASN A 114 -3.70 4.86 14.24
C ASN A 114 -3.63 3.54 15.01
N ASN A 115 -2.51 3.28 15.66
CA ASN A 115 -2.28 2.10 16.48
C ASN A 115 -2.59 2.43 17.94
N GLU A 116 -3.55 1.73 18.53
CA GLU A 116 -3.96 1.92 19.92
C GLU A 116 -3.96 0.58 20.66
N TYR A 117 -3.73 0.64 21.98
CA TYR A 117 -3.93 -0.55 22.82
C TYR A 117 -5.42 -0.91 22.83
N THR A 118 -5.72 -2.20 22.78
CA THR A 118 -7.11 -2.69 22.86
C THR A 118 -7.62 -2.77 24.30
N ASP A 119 -6.72 -2.75 25.28
CA ASP A 119 -7.05 -2.80 26.69
C ASP A 119 -7.37 -1.38 27.23
N PRO A 120 -8.40 -1.23 28.10
CA PRO A 120 -8.80 0.05 28.69
C PRO A 120 -7.78 0.70 29.65
#